data_AF-A0A661D062-F1
#
_entry.id   AF-A0A661D062-F1
#
_cell.length_a   1.000
_cell.length_b   1.000
_cell.length_c   1.000
_cell.angle_alpha   90.00
_cell.angle_beta   90.00
_cell.angle_gamma   90.00
#
_symmetry.space_group_name_H-M   'P 1'
#
loop_
_entity.id
_entity.type
_entity.pdbx_description
1 polymer ?
#
loop_
_entity_poly.entity_id
_entity_poly.type
_entity_poly.pdbx_seq_one_letter_code
_entity_poly.pdbx_strand_id
1 'polypeptide(L)' 'MRQVQAGLLTPAQFTQSQTDGCRLNSTARRVFFPAWYDDAQVWLDTPMRDSLALLLKIVRQYGYSIEG' A
#
# COMPACT_ATOMS: atom_id res chain seq x y z
N MET A 1 10.79 3.73 9.27
CA MET A 1 11.26 3.54 10.67
C MET A 1 10.31 4.17 11.71
N ARG A 2 9.81 5.41 11.52
CA ARG A 2 8.89 6.06 12.49
C ARG A 2 7.60 5.28 12.81
N GLN A 3 6.95 4.66 11.83
CA GLN A 3 5.63 4.03 12.05
C GLN A 3 5.68 2.70 12.82
N VAL A 4 6.81 1.98 12.77
CA VAL A 4 7.05 0.81 13.63
C VAL A 4 7.25 1.24 15.09
N GLN A 5 7.95 2.35 15.31
CA GLN A 5 8.18 2.92 16.65
C GLN A 5 6.91 3.56 17.25
N ALA A 6 5.97 4.00 16.42
CA ALA A 6 4.66 4.51 16.84
C ALA A 6 3.65 3.40 17.22
N GLY A 7 4.04 2.12 17.12
CA GLY A 7 3.15 0.98 17.42
C GLY A 7 2.09 0.70 16.35
N LEU A 8 2.24 1.28 15.15
CA LEU A 8 1.26 1.12 14.06
C LEU A 8 1.25 -0.30 13.48
N LEU A 9 2.39 -1.00 13.56
CA LEU A 9 2.58 -2.36 13.06
C LEU A 9 3.18 -3.25 14.14
N THR A 10 2.61 -4.45 14.29
CA THR A 10 3.04 -5.50 15.21
C THR A 10 3.40 -6.78 14.44
N PRO A 11 4.18 -7.72 15.01
CA PRO A 11 4.51 -8.97 14.31
C PRO A 11 3.29 -9.77 13.83
N ALA A 12 2.17 -9.75 14.58
CA ALA A 12 0.93 -10.45 14.21
C ALA A 12 0.26 -9.89 12.94
N GLN A 13 0.67 -8.71 12.49
CA GLN A 13 0.18 -8.06 11.28
C GLN A 13 0.95 -8.47 10.01
N PHE A 14 1.94 -9.34 10.16
CA PHE A 14 2.70 -9.93 9.06
C PHE A 14 2.26 -11.37 8.83
N THR A 15 2.11 -11.73 7.55
CA THR A 15 1.92 -13.11 7.08
C THR A 15 3.19 -13.56 6.38
N GLN A 16 3.62 -14.79 6.64
CA GLN A 16 4.78 -15.39 6.00
C GLN A 16 4.33 -16.58 5.15
N SER A 17 4.74 -16.61 3.89
CA SER A 17 4.61 -17.79 3.02
C SER A 17 5.95 -18.08 2.35
N GLN A 18 6.16 -19.34 1.95
CA GLN A 18 7.38 -19.73 1.23
C GLN A 18 7.44 -19.10 -0.18
N THR A 19 6.29 -18.84 -0.80
CA THR A 19 6.19 -18.27 -2.15
C THR A 19 6.32 -16.75 -2.18
N ASP A 20 5.73 -16.07 -1.21
CA ASP A 20 5.53 -14.62 -1.22
C ASP A 20 6.38 -13.85 -0.21
N GLY A 21 7.13 -14.59 0.61
CA GLY A 21 7.96 -14.07 1.69
C GLY A 21 7.13 -13.51 2.84
N CYS A 22 7.69 -12.51 3.53
CA CYS A 22 7.00 -11.79 4.61
C CYS A 22 6.23 -10.60 4.04
N ARG A 23 4.92 -10.55 4.27
CA ARG A 23 4.02 -9.51 3.76
C ARG A 23 3.09 -8.99 4.84
N LEU A 24 2.61 -7.77 4.66
CA LEU A 24 1.54 -7.22 5.49
C LEU A 24 0.20 -7.90 5.17
N ASN A 25 -0.52 -8.30 6.22
CA ASN A 25 -1.89 -8.79 6.07
C ASN A 25 -2.85 -7.65 5.65
N SER A 26 -4.09 -7.99 5.31
CA SER A 26 -5.09 -7.01 4.85
C SER A 26 -5.36 -5.90 5.88
N THR A 27 -5.47 -6.25 7.16
CA THR A 27 -5.69 -5.31 8.27
C THR A 27 -4.53 -4.33 8.39
N ALA A 28 -3.30 -4.82 8.32
CA ALA A 28 -2.09 -4.03 8.44
C ALA A 28 -1.93 -3.06 7.25
N ARG A 29 -2.20 -3.53 6.03
CA ARG A 29 -2.19 -2.69 4.83
C ARG A 29 -3.17 -1.52 4.94
N ARG A 30 -4.37 -1.76 5.49
CA ARG A 30 -5.40 -0.73 5.66
C ARG A 30 -4.97 0.42 6.56
N VAL A 31 -4.08 0.17 7.53
CA VAL A 31 -3.58 1.20 8.45
C VAL A 31 -2.26 1.80 7.95
N PHE A 32 -1.37 0.98 7.39
CA PHE A 32 -0.06 1.41 6.91
C PHE A 32 -0.15 2.39 5.73
N PHE A 33 -0.95 2.10 4.70
CA PHE A 33 -0.97 2.93 3.50
C PHE A 33 -1.46 4.36 3.75
N PRO A 34 -2.56 4.61 4.48
CA PRO A 34 -2.98 5.96 4.84
C PRO A 34 -1.89 6.73 5.58
N ALA A 35 -1.30 6.13 6.61
CA ALA A 35 -0.26 6.78 7.39
C ALA A 35 0.99 7.08 6.53
N TRP A 36 1.35 6.18 5.63
CA TRP A 36 2.44 6.43 4.67
C TRP A 36 2.10 7.56 3.70
N TYR A 37 0.85 7.66 3.23
CA TYR A 37 0.41 8.76 2.37
C TYR A 37 0.44 10.11 3.08
N ASP A 38 0.07 10.16 4.36
CA ASP A 38 0.13 11.38 5.16
C ASP A 38 1.59 11.87 5.31
N ASP A 39 2.52 10.94 5.57
CA ASP A 39 3.97 11.24 5.58
C ASP A 39 4.48 11.69 4.19
N ALA A 40 3.93 11.10 3.12
CA ALA A 40 4.32 11.40 1.74
C ALA A 40 3.72 12.72 1.22
N GLN A 41 2.73 13.30 1.89
CA GLN A 41 2.03 14.52 1.44
C GLN A 41 2.97 15.70 1.21
N VAL A 42 4.10 15.76 1.94
CA VAL A 42 5.15 16.77 1.74
C VAL A 42 5.74 16.76 0.33
N TRP A 43 5.68 15.60 -0.34
CA TRP A 43 6.29 15.34 -1.64
C TRP A 43 5.25 15.04 -2.73
N LEU A 44 4.02 14.73 -2.33
CA LEU A 44 2.97 14.29 -3.23
C LEU A 44 1.62 14.87 -2.78
N ASP A 45 1.22 15.96 -3.41
CA ASP A 45 -0.06 16.59 -3.13
C ASP A 45 -1.24 15.66 -3.45
N THR A 46 -2.34 15.88 -2.74
CA THR A 46 -3.55 15.05 -2.86
C THR A 46 -4.08 14.95 -4.29
N PRO A 47 -4.16 16.02 -5.10
CA PRO A 47 -4.63 15.90 -6.48
C PRO A 47 -3.73 15.02 -7.36
N MET A 48 -2.41 15.05 -7.13
CA MET A 48 -1.45 14.20 -7.86
C MET A 48 -1.60 12.74 -7.45
N ARG A 49 -1.80 12.49 -6.15
CA ARG A 49 -2.09 11.14 -5.62
C ARG A 49 -3.35 10.56 -6.23
N ASP A 50 -4.43 11.33 -6.28
CA ASP A 50 -5.71 10.88 -6.82
C ASP A 50 -5.62 10.59 -8.32
N SER A 51 -4.87 11.43 -9.05
CA SER A 51 -4.55 11.21 -10.47
C SER A 51 -3.74 9.93 -10.68
N LEU A 52 -2.71 9.69 -9.87
CA LEU A 52 -1.92 8.47 -9.92
C LEU A 52 -2.75 7.22 -9.58
N ALA A 53 -3.61 7.30 -8.56
CA ALA A 53 -4.51 6.21 -8.20
C ALA A 53 -5.48 5.86 -9.34
N LEU A 54 -6.00 6.86 -10.05
CA LEU A 54 -6.84 6.67 -11.23
C LEU A 54 -6.06 5.98 -12.35
N LEU A 55 -4.85 6.46 -12.66
CA LEU A 55 -4.00 5.85 -13.70
C LEU A 55 -3.65 4.39 -13.38
N LEU A 56 -3.28 4.09 -12.14
CA LEU A 56 -2.98 2.72 -11.70
C LEU A 56 -4.22 1.82 -11.79
N LYS A 57 -5.41 2.34 -11.48
CA LYS A 57 -6.67 1.60 -11.65
C LYS A 57 -6.93 1.26 -13.12
N ILE A 58 -6.70 2.21 -14.01
CA ILE A 58 -6.84 2.03 -15.46
C ILE A 58 -5.84 0.97 -15.94
N VAL A 59 -4.55 1.11 -15.60
CA VAL A 59 -3.51 0.13 -15.96
C VAL A 59 -3.86 -1.27 -15.47
N ARG A 60 -4.36 -1.41 -14.23
CA ARG A 60 -4.79 -2.70 -13.70
C ARG A 60 -5.96 -3.29 -14.50
N GLN A 61 -6.95 -2.49 -14.88
CA GLN A 61 -8.07 -2.95 -15.70
C GLN A 61 -7.59 -3.47 -17.06
N TYR A 62 -6.68 -2.76 -17.72
CA TYR A 62 -6.13 -3.20 -19.00
C TYR A 62 -5.16 -4.38 -18.88
N GLY A 63 -4.40 -4.47 -17.79
CA GLY A 63 -3.49 -5.60 -17.53
C GLY A 63 -4.21 -6.94 -17.38
N TYR A 64 -5.43 -6.95 -16.80
CA TYR A 64 -6.26 -8.16 -16.76
C TYR A 64 -6.88 -8.54 -18.11
N SER A 65 -6.93 -7.63 -19.09
CA SER A 65 -7.48 -7.91 -20.42
C SER A 65 -6.49 -8.54 -21.40
N ILE A 66 -5.20 -8.63 -21.06
CA ILE A 66 -4.19 -9.28 -21.92
C ILE A 66 -4.03 -10.78 -21.58
N GLU A 67 -4.57 -11.23 -20.45
CA GLU A 67 -4.57 -12.64 -20.02
C GLU A 67 -5.92 -13.35 -20.23
N GLY A 68 -6.83 -12.76 -21.02
CA GLY A 68 -8.16 -13.30 -21.34
C GLY A 68 -8.28 -13.86 -22.76
#